data_AF-A0A9E0HMV7-F1
#
_entry.id   AF-A0A9E0HMV7-F1
#
_cell.length_a   1.000
_cell.length_b   1.000
_cell.length_c   1.000
_cell.angle_alpha   90.00
_cell.angle_beta   90.00
_cell.angle_gamma   90.00
#
_symmetry.space_group_name_H-M   'P 1'
#
loop_
_entity.id
_entity.type
_entity.pdbx_description
1 polymer ?
#
loop_
_entity_poly.entity_id
_entity_poly.type
_entity_poly.pdbx_seq_one_letter_code
_entity_poly.pdbx_strand_id
1 'polypeptide(L)'
;MNQRIQRSMGSRTMLFLATGALLASSGRAQDVIPSSVDIRLAQGPAGDQVQVQLMAHSTAPFTGVLSAITASIRYNDASGSTLGAGSSFCTAWSSFAPSGVVTNMGNAYRTYNGFGLSRLDQAAGGGGCAVTIPQETWFTISTITVGGTACTSFTLGNDGYTQANNRNYYISMNGVDVTGNIVGGAVTAGGGCAYDCLGVPGGPALPGTPCDDGDPNSSNDVYGTNCQCSGTCDQEAFKLDITPDANGDEITWALTRANGTPVATGGPYPSATSGVVLHEQVCLSAGCYKFTLTDAGGDGIPGGGYQVRDGQGNRLIDADGGFTATSAIGASFCLPASSVTVNASSCDNMAFTNSSSVVVDAVPGATSYQFWFFDPHGGLQKKITRPGTVFTVPPGMNLPDGRWMNVRVRAQVAAAWSEYGPACVLVLADPPGMQLGGGPGASEQFVDAERRLWPNPVEDGRLNVDLTGLRGADQHIRLDIQDIYGKQVLGREFSNSGDRFTTLLELPGGMAEGVYLVYITINDESTVQRLNVLR
;
A
#
# COMPACT_ATOMS: atom_id res chain seq x y z
N MET A 1 16.05 -31.31 80.84
CA MET A 1 15.46 -32.67 80.91
C MET A 1 16.23 -33.54 79.92
N ASN A 2 17.02 -34.47 80.44
CA ASN A 2 17.55 -35.71 79.85
C ASN A 2 17.92 -35.84 78.35
N GLN A 3 19.18 -36.29 78.15
CA GLN A 3 19.62 -37.39 77.25
C GLN A 3 19.54 -37.13 75.73
N ARG A 4 20.38 -37.66 74.83
CA ARG A 4 21.46 -38.65 74.84
C ARG A 4 22.23 -38.53 73.51
N ILE A 5 23.48 -38.98 73.57
CA ILE A 5 24.48 -39.24 72.52
C ILE A 5 23.95 -40.08 71.34
N GLN A 6 24.35 -39.79 70.09
CA GLN A 6 24.95 -40.77 69.15
C GLN A 6 25.80 -40.09 68.05
N ARG A 7 26.84 -40.82 67.65
CA ARG A 7 28.06 -40.45 66.89
C ARG A 7 27.84 -40.53 65.38
N SER A 8 28.64 -39.82 64.58
CA SER A 8 29.65 -40.46 63.70
C SER A 8 30.64 -39.46 63.08
N MET A 9 31.90 -39.91 63.05
CA MET A 9 33.13 -39.25 62.63
C MET A 9 33.17 -38.80 61.15
N GLY A 10 33.95 -37.74 60.89
CA GLY A 10 34.45 -37.37 59.58
C GLY A 10 35.53 -36.30 59.70
N SER A 11 36.78 -36.74 59.79
CA SER A 11 38.00 -35.96 60.05
C SER A 11 38.25 -34.83 59.03
N ARG A 12 38.55 -33.62 59.52
CA ARG A 12 38.98 -32.47 58.71
C ARG A 12 40.48 -32.54 58.45
N THR A 13 40.87 -32.70 57.18
CA THR A 13 42.25 -32.55 56.71
C THR A 13 42.45 -31.15 56.12
N MET A 14 43.51 -30.48 56.55
CA MET A 14 43.93 -29.13 56.14
C MET A 14 44.08 -28.99 54.62
N LEU A 15 43.55 -27.90 54.07
CA LEU A 15 43.72 -27.49 52.68
C LEU A 15 44.90 -26.52 52.60
N PHE A 16 46.00 -26.96 51.97
CA PHE A 16 47.08 -26.08 51.52
C PHE A 16 46.62 -25.32 50.27
N LEU A 17 46.57 -23.98 50.33
CA LEU A 17 46.43 -23.14 49.14
C LEU A 17 47.78 -23.09 48.40
N ALA A 18 47.85 -23.79 47.26
CA ALA A 18 48.88 -23.56 46.26
C ALA A 18 48.37 -22.50 45.27
N THR A 19 48.88 -21.27 45.37
CA THR A 19 48.72 -20.24 44.34
C THR A 19 49.55 -20.63 43.11
N GLY A 20 48.90 -21.31 42.16
CA GLY A 20 49.41 -21.49 40.81
C GLY A 20 49.22 -20.21 40.02
N ALA A 21 50.30 -19.49 39.72
CA ALA A 21 50.29 -18.44 38.72
C ALA A 21 50.13 -19.11 37.34
N LEU A 22 48.92 -19.07 36.76
CA LEU A 22 48.75 -19.32 35.34
C LEU A 22 49.46 -18.20 34.58
N LEU A 23 50.62 -18.52 34.00
CA LEU A 23 51.15 -17.79 32.86
C LEU A 23 50.17 -18.00 31.69
N ALA A 24 49.18 -17.13 31.57
CA ALA A 24 48.43 -16.96 30.34
C ALA A 24 49.40 -16.36 29.31
N SER A 25 50.05 -17.22 28.51
CA SER A 25 50.66 -16.78 27.27
C SER A 25 49.53 -16.19 26.42
N SER A 26 49.53 -14.87 26.26
CA SER A 26 48.70 -14.17 25.29
C SER A 26 49.18 -14.52 23.88
N GLY A 27 48.89 -15.74 23.43
CA GLY A 27 48.97 -16.10 22.02
C GLY A 27 47.92 -15.27 21.31
N ARG A 28 48.34 -14.25 20.55
CA ARG A 28 47.43 -13.63 19.57
C ARG A 28 46.89 -14.76 18.70
N ALA A 29 45.57 -14.81 18.51
CA ALA A 29 44.97 -15.71 17.54
C ALA A 29 45.69 -15.54 16.20
N GLN A 30 46.13 -16.65 15.61
CA GLN A 30 46.76 -16.62 14.30
C GLN A 30 45.75 -16.06 13.29
N ASP A 31 46.18 -15.10 12.47
CA ASP A 31 45.29 -14.51 11.46
C ASP A 31 44.78 -15.62 10.53
N VAL A 32 43.46 -15.67 10.32
CA VAL A 32 42.86 -16.55 9.31
C VAL A 32 43.09 -15.92 7.95
N ILE A 33 43.98 -16.54 7.17
CA ILE A 33 44.22 -16.14 5.78
C ILE A 33 43.07 -16.72 4.94
N PRO A 34 42.37 -15.89 4.14
CA PRO A 34 41.35 -16.38 3.24
C PRO A 34 41.92 -17.42 2.25
N SER A 35 41.12 -18.42 1.89
CA SER A 35 41.51 -19.39 0.86
C SER A 35 41.56 -18.76 -0.53
N SER A 36 40.71 -17.76 -0.76
CA SER A 36 40.66 -16.94 -1.96
C SER A 36 39.94 -15.62 -1.66
N VAL A 37 40.16 -14.63 -2.53
CA VAL A 37 39.47 -13.34 -2.46
C VAL A 37 39.00 -12.97 -3.85
N ASP A 38 37.68 -12.91 -4.01
CA ASP A 38 37.03 -12.51 -5.25
C ASP A 38 36.91 -10.97 -5.32
N ILE A 39 36.85 -10.44 -6.53
CA ILE A 39 36.70 -9.00 -6.80
C ILE A 39 35.51 -8.74 -7.72
N ARG A 40 34.83 -7.61 -7.53
CA ARG A 40 33.84 -7.09 -8.47
C ARG A 40 33.85 -5.58 -8.55
N LEU A 41 33.23 -5.06 -9.62
CA LEU A 41 32.71 -3.70 -9.62
C LEU A 41 31.26 -3.70 -9.16
N ALA A 42 30.86 -2.66 -8.45
CA ALA A 42 29.47 -2.39 -8.10
C ALA A 42 29.13 -0.92 -8.37
N GLN A 43 27.84 -0.63 -8.59
CA GLN A 43 27.38 0.74 -8.73
C GLN A 43 27.57 1.49 -7.41
N GLY A 44 28.14 2.69 -7.48
CA GLY A 44 28.24 3.57 -6.32
C GLY A 44 26.91 4.25 -5.97
N PRO A 45 26.81 4.86 -4.78
CA PRO A 45 25.59 5.52 -4.32
C PRO A 45 25.21 6.75 -5.16
N ALA A 46 26.16 7.33 -5.90
CA ALA A 46 25.90 8.33 -6.92
C ALA A 46 26.09 7.72 -8.32
N GLY A 47 25.32 8.22 -9.31
CA GLY A 47 25.36 7.68 -10.67
C GLY A 47 26.68 7.90 -11.42
N ASP A 48 27.56 8.71 -10.87
CA ASP A 48 28.93 8.95 -11.33
C ASP A 48 29.96 8.17 -10.51
N GLN A 49 29.60 7.07 -9.84
CA GLN A 49 30.52 6.32 -9.00
C GLN A 49 30.54 4.83 -9.33
N VAL A 50 31.73 4.25 -9.32
CA VAL A 50 31.96 2.81 -9.39
C VAL A 50 32.72 2.38 -8.13
N GLN A 51 32.22 1.36 -7.45
CA GLN A 51 32.87 0.77 -6.29
C GLN A 51 33.68 -0.47 -6.68
N VAL A 52 34.86 -0.61 -6.10
CA VAL A 52 35.65 -1.85 -6.13
C VAL A 52 35.40 -2.60 -4.84
N GLN A 53 34.89 -3.82 -4.94
CA GLN A 53 34.52 -4.64 -3.80
C GLN A 53 35.27 -5.96 -3.80
N LEU A 54 35.59 -6.45 -2.59
CA LEU A 54 36.22 -7.74 -2.37
C LEU A 54 35.31 -8.66 -1.57
N MET A 55 35.41 -9.97 -1.80
CA MET A 55 34.80 -11.00 -0.96
C MET A 55 35.88 -11.97 -0.52
N ALA A 56 36.15 -12.01 0.79
CA ALA A 56 37.12 -12.94 1.36
C ALA A 56 36.43 -14.27 1.70
N HIS A 57 36.91 -15.36 1.10
CA HIS A 57 36.46 -16.71 1.43
C HIS A 57 37.28 -17.27 2.58
N SER A 58 36.71 -17.24 3.79
CA SER A 58 37.41 -17.55 5.03
C SER A 58 36.46 -18.00 6.14
N THR A 59 37.02 -18.59 7.19
CA THR A 59 36.26 -19.02 8.38
C THR A 59 36.16 -17.95 9.48
N ALA A 60 36.91 -16.86 9.35
CA ALA A 60 36.84 -15.67 10.22
C ALA A 60 37.07 -14.39 9.39
N PRO A 61 36.61 -13.20 9.84
CA PRO A 61 36.98 -11.92 9.26
C PRO A 61 38.50 -11.73 9.21
N PHE A 62 39.00 -11.12 8.13
CA PHE A 62 40.41 -10.86 7.95
C PHE A 62 40.82 -9.55 8.67
N THR A 63 41.82 -9.67 9.54
CA THR A 63 42.35 -8.58 10.39
C THR A 63 43.81 -8.24 10.09
N GLY A 64 44.47 -9.03 9.25
CA GLY A 64 45.90 -8.94 8.96
C GLY A 64 46.26 -7.78 8.05
N VAL A 65 47.34 -7.94 7.29
CA VAL A 65 47.89 -6.96 6.35
C VAL A 65 47.37 -7.23 4.94
N LEU A 66 46.60 -6.30 4.37
CA LEU A 66 46.32 -6.31 2.92
C LEU A 66 47.61 -5.88 2.19
N SER A 67 48.43 -6.87 1.82
CA SER A 67 49.84 -6.67 1.45
C SER A 67 49.98 -6.02 0.08
N ALA A 68 49.20 -6.50 -0.89
CA ALA A 68 49.18 -5.94 -2.24
C ALA A 68 47.83 -6.20 -2.90
N ILE A 69 47.41 -5.29 -3.76
CA ILE A 69 46.33 -5.49 -4.71
C ILE A 69 46.63 -4.73 -6.00
N THR A 70 46.36 -5.37 -7.13
CA THR A 70 46.36 -4.74 -8.45
C THR A 70 45.05 -5.10 -9.13
N ALA A 71 44.38 -4.12 -9.73
CA ALA A 71 43.23 -4.37 -10.59
C ALA A 71 43.15 -3.30 -11.67
N SER A 72 42.78 -3.69 -12.89
CA SER A 72 42.54 -2.74 -13.98
C SER A 72 41.06 -2.61 -14.26
N ILE A 73 40.60 -1.38 -14.44
CA ILE A 73 39.25 -1.09 -14.95
C ILE A 73 39.38 -0.70 -16.42
N ARG A 74 38.55 -1.32 -17.27
CA ARG A 74 38.49 -1.06 -18.71
C ARG A 74 37.15 -0.47 -19.11
N TYR A 75 37.17 0.40 -20.13
CA TYR A 75 36.00 1.04 -20.72
C TYR A 75 36.30 1.49 -22.16
N ASN A 76 35.28 1.85 -22.92
CA ASN A 76 35.45 2.33 -24.31
C ASN A 76 36.24 3.65 -24.32
N ASP A 77 37.35 3.72 -25.07
CA ASP A 77 38.20 4.92 -25.12
C ASP A 77 37.54 6.12 -25.81
N ALA A 78 36.59 5.89 -26.70
CA ALA A 78 35.83 6.92 -27.40
C ALA A 78 34.69 7.51 -26.55
N SER A 79 34.42 6.96 -25.36
CA SER A 79 33.34 7.44 -24.49
C SER A 79 33.53 8.86 -23.99
N GLY A 80 34.78 9.36 -23.92
CA GLY A 80 35.09 10.64 -23.27
C GLY A 80 34.99 10.59 -21.74
N SER A 81 34.72 9.42 -21.15
CA SER A 81 34.69 9.23 -19.70
C SER A 81 36.10 9.13 -19.12
N THR A 82 36.22 9.54 -17.87
CA THR A 82 37.45 9.48 -17.09
C THR A 82 37.17 8.82 -15.76
N LEU A 83 38.10 8.04 -15.25
CA LEU A 83 38.02 7.56 -13.87
C LEU A 83 38.71 8.56 -12.93
N GLY A 84 38.36 8.56 -11.65
CA GLY A 84 39.01 9.36 -10.62
C GLY A 84 40.20 8.63 -10.00
N ALA A 85 40.71 9.15 -8.87
CA ALA A 85 41.76 8.48 -8.13
C ALA A 85 41.25 7.35 -7.21
N GLY A 86 39.94 7.29 -6.97
CA GLY A 86 39.38 6.41 -5.95
C GLY A 86 39.54 6.98 -4.55
N SER A 87 38.56 6.72 -3.70
CA SER A 87 38.67 6.91 -2.26
C SER A 87 39.41 5.73 -1.64
N SER A 88 40.06 5.96 -0.50
CA SER A 88 40.61 4.86 0.30
C SER A 88 39.65 4.51 1.42
N PHE A 89 39.34 3.22 1.59
CA PHE A 89 38.62 2.74 2.78
C PHE A 89 39.44 2.88 4.06
N CYS A 90 40.76 3.09 3.93
CA CYS A 90 41.68 3.25 5.05
C CYS A 90 42.78 4.27 4.75
N THR A 91 42.96 5.27 5.62
CA THR A 91 43.97 6.33 5.46
C THR A 91 45.40 5.85 5.70
N ALA A 92 45.60 4.78 6.47
CA ALA A 92 46.91 4.19 6.75
C ALA A 92 47.32 3.10 5.73
N TRP A 93 46.41 2.72 4.85
CA TRP A 93 46.69 1.90 3.68
C TRP A 93 47.06 2.83 2.52
N SER A 94 48.14 2.54 1.78
CA SER A 94 48.50 3.35 0.63
C SER A 94 47.31 3.36 -0.32
N SER A 95 46.87 4.55 -0.76
CA SER A 95 45.71 4.69 -1.63
C SER A 95 45.78 3.69 -2.77
N PHE A 96 44.64 3.09 -3.10
CA PHE A 96 44.42 2.32 -4.32
C PHE A 96 44.71 3.25 -5.51
N ALA A 97 46.00 3.45 -5.79
CA ALA A 97 46.51 4.59 -6.52
C ALA A 97 46.41 4.29 -8.01
N PRO A 98 45.82 5.20 -8.79
CA PRO A 98 45.66 4.98 -10.20
C PRO A 98 46.96 5.18 -10.97
N SER A 99 47.16 4.38 -12.01
CA SER A 99 48.05 4.70 -13.12
C SER A 99 47.49 5.83 -13.98
N GLY A 100 48.32 6.33 -14.91
CA GLY A 100 47.80 7.01 -16.10
C GLY A 100 46.88 6.07 -16.90
N VAL A 101 45.95 6.65 -17.65
CA VAL A 101 45.10 5.89 -18.58
C VAL A 101 45.95 5.47 -19.78
N VAL A 102 45.81 4.23 -20.20
CA VAL A 102 46.43 3.70 -21.43
C VAL A 102 45.34 3.16 -22.34
N THR A 103 45.44 3.43 -23.64
CA THR A 103 44.49 2.92 -24.63
C THR A 103 45.10 1.77 -25.42
N ASN A 104 44.28 0.77 -25.76
CA ASN A 104 44.66 -0.34 -26.62
C ASN A 104 43.42 -0.89 -27.35
N MET A 105 43.45 -0.87 -28.69
CA MET A 105 42.39 -1.42 -29.55
C MET A 105 40.97 -0.96 -29.16
N GLY A 106 40.75 0.36 -29.00
CA GLY A 106 39.43 0.94 -28.68
C GLY A 106 39.02 0.86 -27.21
N ASN A 107 39.90 0.36 -26.33
CA ASN A 107 39.64 0.29 -24.89
C ASN A 107 40.64 1.17 -24.14
N ALA A 108 40.13 1.95 -23.20
CA ALA A 108 40.92 2.64 -22.19
C ALA A 108 41.03 1.76 -20.93
N TYR A 109 42.23 1.70 -20.36
CA TYR A 109 42.55 0.96 -19.16
C TYR A 109 43.13 1.90 -18.12
N ARG A 110 42.64 1.79 -16.88
CA ARG A 110 43.28 2.41 -15.72
C ARG A 110 43.53 1.36 -14.66
N THR A 111 44.79 1.20 -14.29
CA THR A 111 45.22 0.22 -13.30
C THR A 111 45.31 0.90 -11.94
N TYR A 112 44.78 0.25 -10.91
CA TYR A 112 44.85 0.69 -9.54
C TYR A 112 45.70 -0.28 -8.74
N ASN A 113 46.63 0.25 -7.97
CA ASN A 113 47.52 -0.53 -7.13
C ASN A 113 47.43 -0.06 -5.68
N GLY A 114 47.33 -0.97 -4.74
CA GLY A 114 47.37 -0.67 -3.32
C GLY A 114 48.31 -1.62 -2.59
N PHE A 115 48.97 -1.13 -1.54
CA PHE A 115 49.81 -1.93 -0.66
C PHE A 115 49.65 -1.49 0.80
N GLY A 116 49.77 -2.46 1.70
CA GLY A 116 49.63 -2.25 3.14
C GLY A 116 50.84 -2.78 3.87
N LEU A 117 51.26 -2.05 4.91
CA LEU A 117 52.38 -2.43 5.77
C LEU A 117 51.94 -2.69 7.21
N SER A 118 50.70 -2.34 7.54
CA SER A 118 50.11 -2.46 8.88
C SER A 118 48.89 -3.36 8.87
N ARG A 119 48.53 -3.88 10.03
CA ARG A 119 47.31 -4.68 10.17
C ARG A 119 46.07 -3.78 10.08
N LEU A 120 45.01 -4.29 9.48
CA LEU A 120 43.75 -3.56 9.32
C LEU A 120 43.07 -3.29 10.68
N ASP A 121 43.18 -4.24 11.63
CA ASP A 121 42.55 -4.15 12.95
C ASP A 121 43.23 -3.16 13.92
N GLN A 122 44.45 -2.72 13.61
CA GLN A 122 45.15 -1.74 14.43
C GLN A 122 44.46 -0.38 14.39
N ALA A 123 44.48 0.35 15.50
CA ALA A 123 43.89 1.68 15.58
C ALA A 123 44.51 2.65 14.55
N ALA A 124 43.70 3.58 14.03
CA ALA A 124 44.12 4.55 13.01
C ALA A 124 45.35 5.38 13.43
N GLY A 125 45.43 5.78 14.71
CA GLY A 125 46.59 6.49 15.27
C GLY A 125 47.86 5.65 15.39
N GLY A 126 47.77 4.33 15.23
CA GLY A 126 48.89 3.39 15.21
C GLY A 126 49.30 2.95 13.81
N GLY A 127 48.79 3.61 12.76
CA GLY A 127 49.06 3.26 11.36
C GLY A 127 48.23 2.09 10.83
N GLY A 128 47.15 1.69 11.51
CA GLY A 128 46.14 0.74 11.02
C GLY A 128 44.85 1.43 10.57
N CYS A 129 43.78 0.66 10.44
CA CYS A 129 42.49 1.15 9.91
C CYS A 129 41.35 1.08 10.93
N ALA A 130 41.51 0.33 12.03
CA ALA A 130 40.46 -0.10 12.94
C ALA A 130 39.27 -0.76 12.21
N VAL A 131 39.54 -1.48 11.12
CA VAL A 131 38.54 -2.21 10.33
C VAL A 131 38.97 -3.66 10.12
N THR A 132 38.01 -4.48 9.72
CA THR A 132 38.23 -5.88 9.32
C THR A 132 37.52 -6.12 8.00
N ILE A 133 38.09 -6.96 7.12
CA ILE A 133 37.37 -7.40 5.93
C ILE A 133 36.47 -8.58 6.36
N PRO A 134 35.14 -8.46 6.25
CA PRO A 134 34.23 -9.54 6.64
C PRO A 134 34.40 -10.77 5.73
N GLN A 135 34.15 -11.95 6.29
CA GLN A 135 34.11 -13.20 5.53
C GLN A 135 32.80 -13.29 4.72
N GLU A 136 32.85 -13.91 3.54
CA GLU A 136 31.67 -14.25 2.71
C GLU A 136 30.72 -13.07 2.44
N THR A 137 31.26 -11.85 2.48
CA THR A 137 30.50 -10.61 2.34
C THR A 137 31.27 -9.63 1.47
N TRP A 138 30.58 -8.96 0.55
CA TRP A 138 31.19 -7.93 -0.28
C TRP A 138 31.56 -6.70 0.55
N PHE A 139 32.83 -6.32 0.49
CA PHE A 139 33.42 -5.19 1.21
C PHE A 139 33.99 -4.17 0.22
N THR A 140 33.52 -2.93 0.28
CA THR A 140 34.02 -1.84 -0.58
C THR A 140 35.38 -1.35 -0.12
N ILE A 141 36.40 -1.50 -0.98
CA ILE A 141 37.76 -1.00 -0.72
C ILE A 141 38.02 0.35 -1.38
N SER A 142 37.28 0.70 -2.43
CA SER A 142 37.42 2.01 -3.07
C SER A 142 36.13 2.39 -3.78
N THR A 143 35.76 3.67 -3.67
CA THR A 143 34.74 4.30 -4.51
C THR A 143 35.44 5.27 -5.45
N ILE A 144 35.28 5.05 -6.76
CA ILE A 144 35.92 5.80 -7.84
C ILE A 144 34.86 6.64 -8.54
N THR A 145 35.08 7.96 -8.54
CA THR A 145 34.25 8.89 -9.33
C THR A 145 34.54 8.75 -10.82
N VAL A 146 33.50 8.82 -11.64
CA VAL A 146 33.53 8.82 -13.10
C VAL A 146 33.30 10.25 -13.56
N GLY A 147 34.32 10.88 -14.13
CA GLY A 147 34.22 12.19 -14.76
C GLY A 147 33.82 12.08 -16.23
N GLY A 148 33.34 13.19 -16.79
CA GLY A 148 32.85 13.27 -18.16
C GLY A 148 31.32 13.24 -18.24
N THR A 149 30.78 13.50 -19.43
CA THR A 149 29.34 13.63 -19.66
C THR A 149 28.68 12.38 -20.26
N ALA A 150 29.45 11.36 -20.63
CA ALA A 150 28.90 10.16 -21.23
C ALA A 150 28.44 9.14 -20.19
N CYS A 151 27.41 8.37 -20.52
CA CYS A 151 27.04 7.18 -19.76
C CYS A 151 27.88 6.00 -20.27
N THR A 152 28.76 5.45 -19.44
CA THR A 152 29.80 4.52 -19.88
C THR A 152 29.79 3.22 -19.08
N SER A 153 29.99 2.12 -19.79
CA SER A 153 30.11 0.77 -19.24
C SER A 153 31.56 0.49 -18.83
N PHE A 154 31.77 0.11 -17.57
CA PHE A 154 33.07 -0.23 -16.98
C PHE A 154 33.10 -1.70 -16.59
N THR A 155 34.21 -2.37 -16.87
CA THR A 155 34.45 -3.76 -16.44
C THR A 155 35.83 -3.89 -15.81
N LEU A 156 36.03 -4.92 -14.99
CA LEU A 156 37.38 -5.31 -14.62
C LEU A 156 38.10 -5.88 -15.85
N GLY A 157 39.41 -5.67 -15.91
CA GLY A 157 40.30 -6.28 -16.88
C GLY A 157 40.45 -7.79 -16.63
N ASN A 158 41.65 -8.34 -16.91
CA ASN A 158 41.95 -9.76 -17.12
C ASN A 158 41.75 -10.25 -18.56
N ASP A 159 42.09 -9.41 -19.53
CA ASP A 159 42.23 -9.80 -20.92
C ASP A 159 43.71 -9.95 -21.32
N GLY A 160 43.97 -10.28 -22.59
CA GLY A 160 45.33 -10.47 -23.10
C GLY A 160 46.21 -9.23 -22.97
N TYR A 161 45.64 -8.02 -23.01
CA TYR A 161 46.41 -6.80 -22.81
C TYR A 161 46.83 -6.63 -21.36
N THR A 162 45.89 -6.76 -20.41
CA THR A 162 46.24 -6.62 -19.00
C THR A 162 47.18 -7.73 -18.55
N GLN A 163 47.07 -8.94 -19.11
CA GLN A 163 47.98 -10.05 -18.82
C GLN A 163 49.40 -9.76 -19.31
N ALA A 164 49.57 -9.35 -20.57
CA ALA A 164 50.89 -9.07 -21.15
C ALA A 164 51.63 -7.91 -20.45
N ASN A 165 50.91 -7.09 -19.67
CA ASN A 165 51.45 -5.92 -18.99
C ASN A 165 51.44 -6.05 -17.45
N ASN A 166 51.22 -7.25 -16.89
CA ASN A 166 51.15 -7.50 -15.44
C ASN A 166 50.13 -6.59 -14.71
N ARG A 167 48.95 -6.43 -15.31
CA ARG A 167 47.87 -5.54 -14.88
C ARG A 167 46.57 -6.29 -14.55
N ASN A 168 46.62 -7.62 -14.55
CA ASN A 168 45.51 -8.46 -14.12
C ASN A 168 45.22 -8.27 -12.63
N TYR A 169 44.02 -8.64 -12.23
CA TYR A 169 43.64 -8.79 -10.83
C TYR A 169 44.64 -9.70 -10.12
N TYR A 170 45.21 -9.17 -9.05
CA TYR A 170 46.10 -9.86 -8.13
C TYR A 170 45.84 -9.31 -6.74
N ILE A 171 45.85 -10.18 -5.73
CA ILE A 171 45.74 -9.76 -4.34
C ILE A 171 46.56 -10.68 -3.42
N SER A 172 47.22 -10.05 -2.45
CA SER A 172 47.95 -10.75 -1.41
C SER A 172 47.55 -10.24 -0.02
N MET A 173 47.35 -11.18 0.89
CA MET A 173 47.01 -10.94 2.29
C MET A 173 48.03 -11.65 3.19
N ASN A 174 48.65 -10.91 4.11
CA ASN A 174 49.79 -11.37 4.91
C ASN A 174 50.96 -11.95 4.08
N GLY A 175 51.19 -11.41 2.87
CA GLY A 175 52.23 -11.88 1.95
C GLY A 175 51.91 -13.19 1.24
N VAL A 176 50.71 -13.76 1.43
CA VAL A 176 50.22 -14.94 0.71
C VAL A 176 49.37 -14.50 -0.46
N ASP A 177 49.58 -15.09 -1.64
CA ASP A 177 48.70 -14.91 -2.80
C ASP A 177 47.38 -15.63 -2.53
N VAL A 178 46.29 -14.86 -2.57
CA VAL A 178 44.92 -15.33 -2.33
C VAL A 178 44.01 -14.90 -3.47
N THR A 179 44.57 -14.70 -4.66
CA THR A 179 43.82 -14.22 -5.83
C THR A 179 42.70 -15.19 -6.20
N GLY A 180 41.47 -14.70 -6.11
CA GLY A 180 40.25 -15.42 -6.50
C GLY A 180 39.74 -14.99 -7.88
N ASN A 181 38.42 -15.06 -8.04
CA ASN A 181 37.73 -14.80 -9.28
C ASN A 181 37.34 -13.33 -9.45
N ILE A 182 37.15 -12.92 -10.70
CA ILE A 182 36.38 -11.72 -11.04
C ILE A 182 34.92 -12.12 -11.14
N VAL A 183 34.07 -11.49 -10.33
CA VAL A 183 32.64 -11.78 -10.25
C VAL A 183 31.84 -10.58 -10.73
N GLY A 184 30.70 -10.84 -11.36
CA GLY A 184 29.79 -9.80 -11.85
C GLY A 184 30.10 -9.35 -13.28
N GLY A 185 29.33 -8.36 -13.74
CA GLY A 185 29.37 -7.84 -15.10
C GLY A 185 29.84 -6.39 -15.16
N ALA A 186 29.48 -5.73 -16.26
CA ALA A 186 29.74 -4.32 -16.42
C ALA A 186 28.91 -3.46 -15.45
N VAL A 187 29.49 -2.35 -15.01
CA VAL A 187 28.81 -1.30 -14.24
C VAL A 187 28.74 -0.05 -15.10
N THR A 188 27.55 0.55 -15.20
CA THR A 188 27.32 1.73 -16.03
C THR A 188 27.28 2.99 -15.17
N ALA A 189 28.16 3.96 -15.44
CA ALA A 189 28.24 5.18 -14.66
C ALA A 189 28.69 6.39 -15.52
N GLY A 190 28.47 7.60 -15.01
CA GLY A 190 28.92 8.86 -15.60
C GLY A 190 27.83 9.93 -15.66
N GLY A 191 28.21 11.17 -16.00
CA GLY A 191 27.35 12.34 -15.90
C GLY A 191 26.13 12.37 -16.84
N GLY A 192 26.08 11.48 -17.84
CA GLY A 192 24.99 11.40 -18.81
C GLY A 192 24.07 10.20 -18.63
N CYS A 193 24.17 9.47 -17.52
CA CYS A 193 23.31 8.31 -17.31
C CYS A 193 21.89 8.73 -16.92
N ALA A 194 20.92 8.30 -17.71
CA ALA A 194 19.53 8.27 -17.27
C ALA A 194 19.39 7.19 -16.19
N TYR A 195 18.61 7.47 -15.16
CA TYR A 195 18.24 6.47 -14.16
C TYR A 195 17.08 5.65 -14.68
N ASP A 196 17.14 4.34 -14.50
CA ASP A 196 16.00 3.47 -14.78
C ASP A 196 14.95 3.57 -13.66
N CYS A 197 13.85 2.83 -13.79
CA CYS A 197 12.75 2.85 -12.83
C CYS A 197 13.10 2.27 -11.45
N LEU A 198 14.26 1.62 -11.31
CA LEU A 198 14.81 1.14 -10.03
C LEU A 198 15.90 2.07 -9.48
N GLY A 199 16.11 3.24 -10.11
CA GLY A 199 17.14 4.19 -9.69
C GLY A 199 18.56 3.72 -10.02
N VAL A 200 18.71 2.82 -10.99
CA VAL A 200 20.02 2.35 -11.46
C VAL A 200 20.45 3.18 -12.68
N PRO A 201 21.59 3.89 -12.63
CA PRO A 201 22.13 4.62 -13.78
C PRO A 201 22.41 3.69 -14.96
N GLY A 202 21.80 4.00 -16.12
CA GLY A 202 21.89 3.18 -17.32
C GLY A 202 21.35 1.75 -17.13
N GLY A 203 20.50 1.55 -16.12
CA GLY A 203 19.92 0.26 -15.81
C GLY A 203 18.85 -0.17 -16.83
N PRO A 204 18.48 -1.47 -16.83
CA PRO A 204 17.59 -2.03 -17.82
C PRO A 204 16.10 -1.81 -17.53
N ALA A 205 15.70 -1.37 -16.33
CA ALA A 205 14.29 -1.23 -15.96
C ALA A 205 13.67 0.05 -16.54
N LEU A 206 13.56 0.12 -17.87
CA LEU A 206 13.01 1.27 -18.58
C LEU A 206 11.50 1.10 -18.84
N PRO A 207 10.76 2.19 -19.12
CA PRO A 207 9.37 2.07 -19.58
C PRO A 207 9.23 1.09 -20.74
N GLY A 208 8.25 0.19 -20.64
CA GLY A 208 7.99 -0.91 -21.56
C GLY A 208 8.77 -2.20 -21.29
N THR A 209 9.69 -2.21 -20.32
CA THR A 209 10.37 -3.45 -19.91
C THR A 209 9.52 -4.25 -18.92
N PRO A 210 9.60 -5.60 -18.95
CA PRO A 210 8.84 -6.45 -18.04
C PRO A 210 9.16 -6.17 -16.56
N CYS A 211 8.14 -6.24 -15.73
CA CYS A 211 8.25 -6.15 -14.27
C CYS A 211 7.23 -7.11 -13.62
N ASP A 212 7.06 -7.02 -12.30
CA ASP A 212 6.04 -7.76 -11.53
C ASP A 212 5.45 -6.76 -10.52
N ASP A 213 4.17 -6.44 -10.65
CA ASP A 213 3.47 -5.50 -9.75
C ASP A 213 2.94 -6.18 -8.47
N GLY A 214 3.10 -7.51 -8.38
CA GLY A 214 2.68 -8.34 -7.26
C GLY A 214 1.17 -8.60 -7.19
N ASP A 215 0.36 -8.11 -8.13
CA ASP A 215 -1.07 -8.40 -8.19
C ASP A 215 -1.32 -9.76 -8.85
N PRO A 216 -1.87 -10.76 -8.14
CA PRO A 216 -2.15 -12.06 -8.73
C PRO A 216 -3.27 -12.06 -9.80
N ASN A 217 -3.94 -10.92 -10.02
CA ASN A 217 -5.00 -10.74 -11.02
C ASN A 217 -4.53 -9.93 -12.25
N SER A 218 -3.24 -9.56 -12.30
CA SER A 218 -2.60 -8.90 -13.45
C SER A 218 -1.67 -9.88 -14.18
N SER A 219 -1.45 -9.61 -15.47
CA SER A 219 -0.40 -10.24 -16.25
C SER A 219 0.23 -9.29 -17.25
N ASN A 220 1.39 -9.68 -17.77
CA ASN A 220 2.18 -8.90 -18.74
C ASN A 220 2.61 -7.54 -18.19
N ASP A 221 3.03 -7.50 -16.92
CA ASP A 221 3.37 -6.25 -16.24
C ASP A 221 4.59 -5.61 -16.88
N VAL A 222 4.48 -4.29 -17.08
CA VAL A 222 5.54 -3.48 -17.67
C VAL A 222 5.65 -2.16 -16.92
N TYR A 223 6.86 -1.61 -16.88
CA TYR A 223 7.04 -0.25 -16.37
C TYR A 223 6.35 0.76 -17.28
N GLY A 224 5.49 1.60 -16.71
CA GLY A 224 4.90 2.76 -17.38
C GLY A 224 5.90 3.92 -17.54
N THR A 225 5.48 4.99 -18.22
CA THR A 225 6.29 6.21 -18.40
C THR A 225 6.58 6.94 -17.08
N ASN A 226 5.76 6.71 -16.06
CA ASN A 226 5.92 7.19 -14.69
C ASN A 226 6.67 6.19 -13.78
N CYS A 227 7.28 5.15 -14.37
CA CYS A 227 7.99 4.09 -13.65
C CYS A 227 7.14 3.31 -12.63
N GLN A 228 5.81 3.34 -12.75
CA GLN A 228 4.95 2.40 -12.05
C GLN A 228 4.95 1.07 -12.80
N CYS A 229 5.09 -0.03 -12.07
CA CYS A 229 4.89 -1.36 -12.63
C CYS A 229 3.38 -1.64 -12.61
N SER A 230 2.82 -2.02 -13.75
CA SER A 230 1.40 -2.36 -13.85
C SER A 230 1.15 -3.33 -15.00
N GLY A 231 0.24 -4.29 -14.80
CA GLY A 231 -0.20 -5.24 -15.83
C GLY A 231 -1.55 -4.98 -16.47
N THR A 232 -1.93 -5.92 -17.33
CA THR A 232 -3.29 -6.05 -17.87
C THR A 232 -4.10 -6.96 -16.94
N CYS A 233 -5.30 -6.55 -16.56
CA CYS A 233 -6.15 -7.38 -15.70
C CYS A 233 -6.61 -8.65 -16.44
N ASP A 234 -6.40 -9.81 -15.82
CA ASP A 234 -6.70 -11.12 -16.39
C ASP A 234 -8.19 -11.45 -16.40
N GLN A 235 -8.94 -10.89 -15.43
CA GLN A 235 -10.38 -11.06 -15.31
C GLN A 235 -11.10 -9.71 -15.37
N GLU A 236 -11.35 -9.11 -14.21
CA GLU A 236 -12.12 -7.90 -14.08
C GLU A 236 -11.20 -6.72 -13.75
N ALA A 237 -11.57 -5.52 -14.17
CA ALA A 237 -10.90 -4.30 -13.75
C ALA A 237 -11.90 -3.37 -13.06
N PHE A 238 -11.51 -2.86 -11.91
CA PHE A 238 -12.14 -1.71 -11.28
C PHE A 238 -11.36 -0.47 -11.70
N LYS A 239 -12.06 0.51 -12.26
CA LYS A 239 -11.50 1.81 -12.63
C LYS A 239 -12.17 2.89 -11.80
N LEU A 240 -11.39 3.78 -11.22
CA LEU A 240 -11.88 4.91 -10.44
C LEU A 240 -11.32 6.19 -11.04
N ASP A 241 -12.22 7.03 -11.55
CA ASP A 241 -11.91 8.37 -12.01
C ASP A 241 -12.33 9.36 -10.92
N ILE A 242 -11.40 10.14 -10.38
CA ILE A 242 -11.68 11.16 -9.35
C ILE A 242 -11.36 12.52 -9.95
N THR A 243 -12.31 13.46 -9.89
CA THR A 243 -12.03 14.88 -10.12
C THR A 243 -11.97 15.54 -8.75
N PRO A 244 -10.79 15.74 -8.15
CA PRO A 244 -10.66 16.34 -6.85
C PRO A 244 -10.85 17.85 -6.93
N ASP A 245 -11.05 18.46 -5.78
CA ASP A 245 -11.01 19.90 -5.58
C ASP A 245 -9.57 20.34 -5.23
N ALA A 246 -9.39 21.48 -4.55
CA ALA A 246 -8.05 21.96 -4.20
C ALA A 246 -7.36 21.10 -3.12
N ASN A 247 -8.11 20.27 -2.38
CA ASN A 247 -7.66 19.57 -1.19
C ASN A 247 -7.52 18.06 -1.45
N GLY A 248 -6.83 17.68 -2.54
CA GLY A 248 -6.63 16.27 -2.91
C GLY A 248 -5.98 15.40 -1.83
N ASP A 249 -5.27 16.00 -0.88
CA ASP A 249 -4.64 15.31 0.26
C ASP A 249 -5.61 14.84 1.33
N GLU A 250 -6.86 15.28 1.28
CA GLU A 250 -7.92 14.83 2.17
C GLU A 250 -8.65 13.59 1.62
N ILE A 251 -8.48 13.30 0.33
CA ILE A 251 -9.19 12.24 -0.38
C ILE A 251 -8.46 10.90 -0.26
N THR A 252 -9.13 9.93 0.35
CA THR A 252 -8.71 8.52 0.37
C THR A 252 -9.85 7.60 -0.05
N TRP A 253 -9.53 6.39 -0.48
CA TRP A 253 -10.55 5.41 -0.83
C TRP A 253 -10.19 3.99 -0.43
N ALA A 254 -11.23 3.17 -0.27
CA ALA A 254 -11.10 1.76 0.03
C ALA A 254 -12.07 0.93 -0.82
N LEU A 255 -11.57 -0.18 -1.31
CA LEU A 255 -12.31 -1.23 -2.00
C LEU A 255 -12.25 -2.50 -1.16
N THR A 256 -13.42 -3.06 -0.85
CA THR A 256 -13.55 -4.33 -0.14
C THR A 256 -14.41 -5.30 -0.94
N ARG A 257 -14.25 -6.61 -0.70
CA ARG A 257 -15.23 -7.60 -1.13
C ARG A 257 -16.54 -7.42 -0.37
N ALA A 258 -17.63 -7.99 -0.87
CA ALA A 258 -18.96 -7.90 -0.26
C ALA A 258 -19.00 -8.40 1.20
N ASN A 259 -18.11 -9.32 1.57
CA ASN A 259 -17.95 -9.85 2.92
C ASN A 259 -17.08 -8.96 3.85
N GLY A 260 -16.58 -7.82 3.36
CA GLY A 260 -15.72 -6.89 4.10
C GLY A 260 -14.22 -7.16 3.99
N THR A 261 -13.77 -8.18 3.25
CA THR A 261 -12.32 -8.40 3.06
C THR A 261 -11.70 -7.24 2.27
N PRO A 262 -10.63 -6.59 2.76
CA PRO A 262 -9.93 -5.54 2.03
C PRO A 262 -9.36 -6.05 0.70
N VAL A 263 -9.42 -5.22 -0.33
CA VAL A 263 -8.88 -5.53 -1.66
C VAL A 263 -7.82 -4.51 -2.05
N ALA A 264 -8.19 -3.23 -2.02
CA ALA A 264 -7.30 -2.13 -2.38
C ALA A 264 -7.68 -0.86 -1.62
N THR A 265 -6.72 0.04 -1.51
CA THR A 265 -6.88 1.39 -0.96
C THR A 265 -6.04 2.36 -1.76
N GLY A 266 -6.40 3.64 -1.79
CA GLY A 266 -5.61 4.68 -2.43
C GLY A 266 -5.83 6.06 -1.84
N GLY A 267 -5.10 7.04 -2.37
CA GLY A 267 -4.88 8.32 -1.71
C GLY A 267 -3.94 8.22 -0.49
N PRO A 268 -3.65 9.32 0.21
CA PRO A 268 -4.03 10.68 -0.15
C PRO A 268 -3.32 11.18 -1.42
N TYR A 269 -3.92 12.12 -2.13
CA TYR A 269 -3.35 12.71 -3.35
C TYR A 269 -2.65 14.04 -3.05
N PRO A 270 -1.78 14.57 -3.92
CA PRO A 270 -1.20 15.89 -3.69
C PRO A 270 -2.27 17.00 -3.65
N SER A 271 -2.10 17.98 -2.76
CA SER A 271 -2.91 19.21 -2.77
C SER A 271 -2.72 19.97 -4.09
N ALA A 272 -3.67 20.85 -4.43
CA ALA A 272 -3.74 21.63 -5.66
C ALA A 272 -3.98 20.81 -6.96
N THR A 273 -4.55 19.62 -6.84
CA THR A 273 -4.94 18.76 -7.99
C THR A 273 -6.32 19.15 -8.59
N SER A 274 -6.87 20.30 -8.22
CA SER A 274 -8.22 20.74 -8.58
C SER A 274 -8.52 20.64 -10.08
N GLY A 275 -9.59 19.91 -10.41
CA GLY A 275 -10.07 19.74 -11.78
C GLY A 275 -9.24 18.79 -12.65
N VAL A 276 -8.17 18.18 -12.14
CA VAL A 276 -7.41 17.13 -12.83
C VAL A 276 -8.05 15.77 -12.55
N VAL A 277 -8.43 15.03 -13.58
CA VAL A 277 -8.95 13.68 -13.39
C VAL A 277 -7.82 12.73 -13.01
N LEU A 278 -7.91 12.17 -11.82
CA LEU A 278 -7.07 11.10 -11.31
C LEU A 278 -7.66 9.76 -11.75
N HIS A 279 -6.82 8.89 -12.29
CA HIS A 279 -7.22 7.58 -12.79
C HIS A 279 -6.57 6.48 -11.97
N GLU A 280 -7.39 5.64 -11.35
CA GLU A 280 -6.97 4.47 -10.60
C GLU A 280 -7.49 3.21 -11.28
N GLN A 281 -6.70 2.14 -11.26
CA GLN A 281 -7.11 0.83 -11.73
C GLN A 281 -6.68 -0.26 -10.75
N VAL A 282 -7.59 -1.19 -10.46
CA VAL A 282 -7.34 -2.38 -9.63
C VAL A 282 -7.79 -3.60 -10.41
N CYS A 283 -6.93 -4.61 -10.53
CA CYS A 283 -7.30 -5.88 -11.12
C CYS A 283 -8.00 -6.77 -10.10
N LEU A 284 -9.11 -7.37 -10.50
CA LEU A 284 -10.05 -8.05 -9.62
C LEU A 284 -10.42 -9.42 -10.17
N SER A 285 -10.79 -10.31 -9.26
CA SER A 285 -11.52 -11.53 -9.61
C SER A 285 -13.01 -11.23 -9.79
N ALA A 286 -13.73 -12.09 -10.53
CA ALA A 286 -15.18 -12.00 -10.59
C ALA A 286 -15.80 -12.10 -9.17
N GLY A 287 -16.73 -11.20 -8.85
CA GLY A 287 -17.32 -11.11 -7.52
C GLY A 287 -18.00 -9.77 -7.24
N CYS A 288 -18.48 -9.61 -6.01
CA CYS A 288 -19.15 -8.40 -5.56
C CYS A 288 -18.27 -7.61 -4.58
N TYR A 289 -18.26 -6.29 -4.74
CA TYR A 289 -17.36 -5.36 -4.09
C TYR A 289 -18.13 -4.16 -3.52
N LYS A 290 -17.56 -3.54 -2.49
CA LYS A 290 -18.03 -2.30 -1.89
C LYS A 290 -16.92 -1.26 -2.02
N PHE A 291 -17.31 -0.07 -2.47
CA PHE A 291 -16.43 1.08 -2.60
C PHE A 291 -16.80 2.14 -1.56
N THR A 292 -15.78 2.79 -1.00
CA THR A 292 -15.91 3.88 -0.06
C THR A 292 -14.85 4.92 -0.37
N LEU A 293 -15.27 6.17 -0.51
CA LEU A 293 -14.39 7.32 -0.62
C LEU A 293 -14.54 8.18 0.63
N THR A 294 -13.43 8.63 1.20
CA THR A 294 -13.36 9.40 2.43
C THR A 294 -12.69 10.73 2.13
N ASP A 295 -13.28 11.80 2.65
CA ASP A 295 -12.71 13.14 2.67
C ASP A 295 -12.45 13.51 4.14
N ALA A 296 -11.19 13.77 4.48
CA ALA A 296 -10.79 14.11 5.83
C ALA A 296 -11.24 15.52 6.26
N GLY A 297 -11.44 16.45 5.31
CA GLY A 297 -11.89 17.82 5.54
C GLY A 297 -13.36 17.91 5.94
N GLY A 298 -14.17 16.96 5.46
CA GLY A 298 -15.60 16.84 5.74
C GLY A 298 -16.47 17.77 4.89
N ASP A 299 -15.91 18.44 3.90
CA ASP A 299 -16.59 19.32 2.95
C ASP A 299 -16.84 18.65 1.58
N GLY A 300 -16.39 17.40 1.42
CA GLY A 300 -16.65 16.58 0.25
C GLY A 300 -15.67 16.87 -0.88
N ILE A 301 -16.16 17.06 -2.11
CA ILE A 301 -15.32 17.47 -3.25
C ILE A 301 -16.02 18.60 -4.02
N PRO A 302 -16.07 19.83 -3.49
CA PRO A 302 -16.78 20.93 -4.13
C PRO A 302 -16.33 21.18 -5.59
N GLY A 303 -17.27 21.09 -6.53
CA GLY A 303 -16.99 21.26 -7.96
C GLY A 303 -16.32 20.06 -8.64
N GLY A 304 -16.14 18.97 -7.91
CA GLY A 304 -15.61 17.70 -8.39
C GLY A 304 -16.57 16.52 -8.14
N GLY A 305 -16.00 15.32 -8.01
CA GLY A 305 -16.75 14.07 -7.83
C GLY A 305 -15.92 12.85 -8.25
N TYR A 306 -16.57 11.70 -8.36
CA TYR A 306 -15.91 10.47 -8.82
C TYR A 306 -16.82 9.55 -9.61
N GLN A 307 -16.21 8.70 -10.42
CA GLN A 307 -16.89 7.66 -11.18
C GLN A 307 -16.17 6.32 -10.98
N VAL A 308 -16.95 5.30 -10.65
CA VAL A 308 -16.48 3.91 -10.67
C VAL A 308 -16.92 3.28 -11.98
N ARG A 309 -15.99 2.63 -12.68
CA ARG A 309 -16.21 1.96 -13.96
C ARG A 309 -15.66 0.53 -13.96
N ASP A 310 -16.19 -0.30 -14.84
CA ASP A 310 -15.62 -1.61 -15.15
C ASP A 310 -14.47 -1.51 -16.18
N GLY A 311 -13.84 -2.65 -16.50
CA GLY A 311 -12.74 -2.71 -17.46
C GLY A 311 -13.12 -2.27 -18.88
N GLN A 312 -14.39 -2.44 -19.25
CA GLN A 312 -14.98 -2.02 -20.52
C GLN A 312 -15.35 -0.53 -20.56
N GLY A 313 -15.24 0.18 -19.43
CA GLY A 313 -15.50 1.60 -19.31
C GLY A 313 -16.96 1.94 -18.96
N ASN A 314 -17.81 0.95 -18.67
CA ASN A 314 -19.18 1.20 -18.25
C ASN A 314 -19.21 1.75 -16.82
N ARG A 315 -20.03 2.76 -16.57
CA ARG A 315 -20.22 3.30 -15.20
C ARG A 315 -20.92 2.27 -14.32
N LEU A 316 -20.47 2.15 -13.08
CA LEU A 316 -21.09 1.36 -12.02
C LEU A 316 -21.64 2.26 -10.91
N ILE A 317 -20.97 3.39 -10.67
CA ILE A 317 -21.34 4.47 -9.74
C ILE A 317 -20.86 5.78 -10.39
N ASP A 318 -21.69 6.81 -10.36
CA ASP A 318 -21.35 8.16 -10.78
C ASP A 318 -21.80 9.13 -9.68
N ALA A 319 -20.84 9.79 -9.04
CA ALA A 319 -21.03 10.59 -7.85
C ALA A 319 -20.55 12.02 -8.10
N ASP A 320 -21.37 12.99 -7.72
CA ASP A 320 -20.91 14.35 -7.51
C ASP A 320 -20.02 14.45 -6.27
N GLY A 321 -19.64 15.66 -5.88
CA GLY A 321 -18.83 15.91 -4.69
C GLY A 321 -19.64 16.26 -3.43
N GLY A 322 -20.96 16.10 -3.47
CA GLY A 322 -21.90 16.63 -2.47
C GLY A 322 -22.03 15.80 -1.18
N PHE A 323 -20.92 15.26 -0.66
CA PHE A 323 -20.89 14.51 0.59
C PHE A 323 -20.12 15.27 1.68
N THR A 324 -20.09 14.73 2.90
CA THR A 324 -19.26 15.28 3.99
C THR A 324 -17.99 14.45 4.12
N ALA A 325 -17.81 13.70 5.21
CA ALA A 325 -16.59 12.94 5.44
C ALA A 325 -16.50 11.64 4.64
N THR A 326 -17.63 11.07 4.19
CA THR A 326 -17.64 9.76 3.54
C THR A 326 -18.72 9.66 2.48
N SER A 327 -18.34 9.14 1.31
CA SER A 327 -19.23 8.72 0.25
C SER A 327 -19.23 7.20 0.13
N ALA A 328 -20.37 6.58 0.45
CA ALA A 328 -20.52 5.14 0.27
C ALA A 328 -21.99 4.73 0.07
N ILE A 329 -22.26 3.97 -0.99
CA ILE A 329 -23.58 3.37 -1.21
C ILE A 329 -23.94 2.31 -0.14
N GLY A 330 -22.97 1.74 0.58
CA GLY A 330 -23.17 0.65 1.56
C GLY A 330 -23.54 -0.72 0.97
N ALA A 331 -24.21 -0.76 -0.18
CA ALA A 331 -24.47 -1.94 -0.99
C ALA A 331 -23.26 -2.36 -1.83
N SER A 332 -23.23 -3.61 -2.27
CA SER A 332 -22.20 -4.09 -3.18
C SER A 332 -22.61 -3.93 -4.64
N PHE A 333 -21.64 -3.68 -5.52
CA PHE A 333 -21.76 -3.87 -6.97
C PHE A 333 -20.97 -5.12 -7.39
N CYS A 334 -21.40 -5.81 -8.44
CA CYS A 334 -20.75 -7.03 -8.89
C CYS A 334 -20.09 -6.85 -10.26
N LEU A 335 -18.97 -7.55 -10.44
CA LEU A 335 -18.21 -7.66 -11.68
C LEU A 335 -18.11 -9.15 -12.08
N PRO A 336 -18.31 -9.50 -13.37
CA PRO A 336 -18.69 -8.59 -14.45
C PRO A 336 -20.12 -8.07 -14.26
N ALA A 337 -20.36 -6.81 -14.65
CA ALA A 337 -21.71 -6.27 -14.75
C ALA A 337 -22.45 -6.96 -15.92
N SER A 338 -23.79 -6.99 -15.86
CA SER A 338 -24.56 -7.50 -17.01
C SER A 338 -24.61 -6.47 -18.16
N SER A 339 -25.02 -6.91 -19.34
CA SER A 339 -25.25 -6.02 -20.48
C SER A 339 -26.63 -5.34 -20.47
N VAL A 340 -27.43 -5.49 -19.40
CA VAL A 340 -28.77 -4.90 -19.34
C VAL A 340 -28.66 -3.40 -19.07
N THR A 341 -29.00 -2.59 -20.07
CA THR A 341 -28.81 -1.14 -20.04
C THR A 341 -30.14 -0.38 -19.93
N VAL A 342 -30.10 0.74 -19.20
CA VAL A 342 -31.11 1.79 -19.36
C VAL A 342 -30.92 2.40 -20.74
N ASN A 343 -32.01 2.54 -21.48
CA ASN A 343 -31.98 3.07 -22.84
C ASN A 343 -31.41 4.49 -22.84
N ALA A 344 -30.65 4.83 -23.89
CA ALA A 344 -30.01 6.14 -24.03
C ALA A 344 -30.99 7.33 -23.95
N SER A 345 -32.26 7.15 -24.31
CA SER A 345 -33.29 8.20 -24.17
C SER A 345 -33.68 8.53 -22.73
N SER A 346 -33.38 7.64 -21.78
CA SER A 346 -33.68 7.79 -20.35
C SER A 346 -32.42 7.97 -19.49
N CYS A 347 -31.26 7.55 -19.99
CA CYS A 347 -29.98 7.67 -19.29
C CYS A 347 -29.54 9.14 -19.22
N ASP A 348 -28.89 9.52 -18.12
CA ASP A 348 -28.35 10.88 -17.90
C ASP A 348 -29.39 11.99 -18.04
N ASN A 349 -30.63 11.71 -17.64
CA ASN A 349 -31.67 12.72 -17.59
C ASN A 349 -31.48 13.62 -16.36
N MET A 350 -30.90 14.80 -16.57
CA MET A 350 -30.65 15.80 -15.54
C MET A 350 -31.90 16.60 -15.12
N ALA A 351 -33.04 16.33 -15.75
CA ALA A 351 -34.32 16.98 -15.45
C ALA A 351 -35.43 15.94 -15.27
N PHE A 352 -35.16 14.92 -14.45
CA PHE A 352 -36.09 13.83 -14.19
C PHE A 352 -37.22 14.31 -13.27
N THR A 353 -38.45 14.22 -13.77
CA THR A 353 -39.67 14.67 -13.08
C THR A 353 -40.63 13.51 -12.82
N ASN A 354 -41.73 13.76 -12.10
CA ASN A 354 -42.78 12.76 -11.88
C ASN A 354 -43.53 12.33 -13.17
N SER A 355 -43.35 13.04 -14.29
CA SER A 355 -43.85 12.62 -15.61
C SER A 355 -42.79 11.89 -16.44
N SER A 356 -41.56 11.80 -15.95
CA SER A 356 -40.48 11.10 -16.62
C SER A 356 -40.63 9.58 -16.46
N SER A 357 -40.00 8.85 -17.38
CA SER A 357 -39.93 7.40 -17.35
C SER A 357 -38.50 6.95 -17.53
N VAL A 358 -38.15 5.82 -16.92
CA VAL A 358 -36.92 5.10 -17.20
C VAL A 358 -37.26 3.92 -18.09
N VAL A 359 -36.75 3.95 -19.33
CA VAL A 359 -36.92 2.87 -20.31
C VAL A 359 -35.66 2.02 -20.36
N VAL A 360 -35.84 0.71 -20.47
CA VAL A 360 -34.78 -0.30 -20.51
C VAL A 360 -34.77 -0.96 -21.88
N ASP A 361 -33.59 -1.28 -22.38
CA ASP A 361 -33.47 -2.06 -23.60
C ASP A 361 -34.02 -3.49 -23.38
N ALA A 362 -34.94 -3.92 -24.23
CA ALA A 362 -35.63 -5.18 -24.03
C ALA A 362 -34.66 -6.37 -24.13
N VAL A 363 -34.60 -7.17 -23.06
CA VAL A 363 -33.83 -8.41 -23.00
C VAL A 363 -34.74 -9.57 -23.48
N PRO A 364 -34.33 -10.31 -24.53
CA PRO A 364 -35.10 -11.46 -25.02
C PRO A 364 -35.38 -12.49 -23.92
N GLY A 365 -36.66 -12.89 -23.78
CA GLY A 365 -37.09 -13.88 -22.79
C GLY A 365 -37.18 -13.35 -21.34
N ALA A 366 -36.96 -12.06 -21.11
CA ALA A 366 -37.14 -11.47 -19.79
C ALA A 366 -38.62 -11.40 -19.41
N THR A 367 -38.91 -11.82 -18.17
CA THR A 367 -40.24 -11.83 -17.56
C THR A 367 -40.45 -10.69 -16.57
N SER A 368 -39.35 -10.11 -16.08
CA SER A 368 -39.35 -8.99 -15.15
C SER A 368 -38.03 -8.24 -15.22
N TYR A 369 -38.08 -6.98 -14.81
CA TYR A 369 -36.94 -6.09 -14.66
C TYR A 369 -36.93 -5.54 -13.25
N GLN A 370 -35.74 -5.38 -12.67
CA GLN A 370 -35.57 -4.72 -11.39
C GLN A 370 -34.67 -3.49 -11.55
N PHE A 371 -35.26 -2.34 -11.27
CA PHE A 371 -34.61 -1.04 -11.27
C PHE A 371 -34.04 -0.80 -9.88
N TRP A 372 -32.79 -0.37 -9.80
CA TRP A 372 -32.12 -0.01 -8.56
C TRP A 372 -31.70 1.45 -8.64
N PHE A 373 -32.45 2.28 -7.92
CA PHE A 373 -32.15 3.69 -7.72
C PHE A 373 -31.32 3.83 -6.44
N PHE A 374 -30.23 4.57 -6.49
CA PHE A 374 -29.42 4.82 -5.31
C PHE A 374 -28.72 6.18 -5.37
N ASP A 375 -28.62 6.80 -4.21
CA ASP A 375 -27.72 7.91 -3.95
C ASP A 375 -26.28 7.37 -3.86
N PRO A 376 -25.32 7.91 -4.63
CA PRO A 376 -23.93 7.45 -4.63
C PRO A 376 -23.23 7.67 -3.29
N HIS A 377 -23.67 8.65 -2.50
CA HIS A 377 -23.10 9.02 -1.20
C HIS A 377 -23.69 8.20 -0.05
N GLY A 378 -24.81 7.51 -0.28
CA GLY A 378 -25.49 6.69 0.70
C GLY A 378 -26.88 7.22 1.08
N GLY A 379 -27.55 6.56 2.02
CA GLY A 379 -28.90 6.94 2.43
C GLY A 379 -29.98 6.36 1.52
N LEU A 380 -30.42 7.09 0.47
CA LEU A 380 -31.55 6.67 -0.35
C LEU A 380 -31.19 5.53 -1.30
N GLN A 381 -31.79 4.35 -1.08
CA GLN A 381 -31.75 3.25 -2.04
C GLN A 381 -33.11 2.59 -2.22
N LYS A 382 -33.47 2.31 -3.47
CA LYS A 382 -34.73 1.63 -3.79
C LYS A 382 -34.56 0.65 -4.94
N LYS A 383 -34.98 -0.60 -4.70
CA LYS A 383 -35.13 -1.63 -5.72
C LYS A 383 -36.61 -1.81 -6.05
N ILE A 384 -36.96 -1.72 -7.32
CA ILE A 384 -38.36 -1.77 -7.80
C ILE A 384 -38.45 -2.79 -8.93
N THR A 385 -39.32 -3.78 -8.78
CA THR A 385 -39.56 -4.79 -9.81
C THR A 385 -40.78 -4.42 -10.66
N ARG A 386 -40.65 -4.57 -11.98
CA ARG A 386 -41.71 -4.36 -12.97
C ARG A 386 -41.71 -5.51 -13.99
N PRO A 387 -42.87 -5.94 -14.50
CA PRO A 387 -42.94 -6.95 -15.55
C PRO A 387 -42.54 -6.42 -16.94
N GLY A 388 -42.51 -5.09 -17.12
CA GLY A 388 -42.18 -4.43 -18.38
C GLY A 388 -40.88 -3.64 -18.35
N THR A 389 -40.48 -3.12 -19.52
CA THR A 389 -39.25 -2.35 -19.74
C THR A 389 -39.35 -0.88 -19.33
N VAL A 390 -40.52 -0.44 -18.87
CA VAL A 390 -40.76 0.97 -18.53
C VAL A 390 -41.05 1.08 -17.04
N PHE A 391 -40.30 1.93 -16.36
CA PHE A 391 -40.62 2.44 -15.04
C PHE A 391 -41.14 3.87 -15.15
N THR A 392 -42.38 4.09 -14.73
CA THR A 392 -42.95 5.42 -14.48
C THR A 392 -42.98 5.68 -12.99
N VAL A 393 -42.76 6.95 -12.61
CA VAL A 393 -42.88 7.39 -11.21
C VAL A 393 -44.35 7.24 -10.79
N PRO A 394 -44.68 6.44 -9.76
CA PRO A 394 -46.05 6.30 -9.31
C PRO A 394 -46.61 7.63 -8.77
N PRO A 395 -47.90 7.94 -8.98
CA PRO A 395 -48.54 9.10 -8.36
C PRO A 395 -48.36 9.08 -6.84
N GLY A 396 -47.89 10.18 -6.26
CA GLY A 396 -47.64 10.32 -4.82
C GLY A 396 -46.24 9.88 -4.35
N MET A 397 -45.37 9.42 -5.25
CA MET A 397 -43.94 9.25 -4.95
C MET A 397 -43.25 10.61 -5.04
N ASN A 398 -42.93 11.22 -3.90
CA ASN A 398 -42.11 12.42 -3.85
C ASN A 398 -40.65 12.02 -4.03
N LEU A 399 -40.09 12.42 -5.16
CA LEU A 399 -38.67 12.30 -5.44
C LEU A 399 -37.97 13.54 -4.87
N PRO A 400 -36.93 13.40 -4.04
CA PRO A 400 -36.29 14.55 -3.40
C PRO A 400 -35.51 15.40 -4.43
N ASP A 401 -35.93 16.65 -4.56
CA ASP A 401 -35.44 17.59 -5.58
C ASP A 401 -33.93 17.81 -5.52
N GLY A 402 -33.33 18.02 -6.71
CA GLY A 402 -31.91 18.34 -6.87
C GLY A 402 -30.95 17.21 -6.56
N ARG A 403 -31.43 16.01 -6.16
CA ARG A 403 -30.54 14.90 -5.84
C ARG A 403 -29.95 14.24 -7.08
N TRP A 404 -28.64 14.02 -7.01
CA TRP A 404 -27.86 13.21 -7.92
C TRP A 404 -28.10 11.73 -7.62
N MET A 405 -28.84 11.03 -8.48
CA MET A 405 -29.17 9.62 -8.30
C MET A 405 -28.59 8.76 -9.42
N ASN A 406 -28.17 7.56 -9.07
CA ASN A 406 -27.84 6.52 -10.03
C ASN A 406 -29.03 5.60 -10.23
N VAL A 407 -29.21 5.11 -11.45
CA VAL A 407 -30.12 4.01 -11.77
C VAL A 407 -29.35 2.90 -12.48
N ARG A 408 -29.53 1.67 -11.99
CA ARG A 408 -29.06 0.43 -12.63
C ARG A 408 -30.22 -0.52 -12.81
N VAL A 409 -30.13 -1.41 -13.79
CA VAL A 409 -31.19 -2.37 -14.09
C VAL A 409 -30.65 -3.79 -14.25
N ARG A 410 -31.45 -4.77 -13.88
CA ARG A 410 -31.24 -6.19 -14.19
C ARG A 410 -32.52 -6.83 -14.68
N ALA A 411 -32.41 -7.93 -15.42
CA ALA A 411 -33.53 -8.66 -16.00
C ALA A 411 -33.65 -10.07 -15.39
N GLN A 412 -34.88 -10.60 -15.34
CA GLN A 412 -35.16 -11.97 -14.93
C GLN A 412 -35.54 -12.82 -16.15
N VAL A 413 -34.69 -13.78 -16.51
CA VAL A 413 -34.91 -14.72 -17.61
C VAL A 413 -34.98 -16.13 -17.03
N ALA A 414 -36.02 -16.90 -17.37
CA ALA A 414 -36.24 -18.25 -16.84
C ALA A 414 -36.12 -18.34 -15.31
N ALA A 415 -36.72 -17.36 -14.60
CA ALA A 415 -36.68 -17.18 -13.15
C ALA A 415 -35.32 -16.82 -12.52
N ALA A 416 -34.23 -16.76 -13.29
CA ALA A 416 -32.91 -16.32 -12.84
C ALA A 416 -32.70 -14.83 -13.09
N TRP A 417 -32.15 -14.12 -12.11
CA TRP A 417 -31.77 -12.71 -12.25
C TRP A 417 -30.37 -12.60 -12.85
N SER A 418 -30.21 -11.69 -13.82
CA SER A 418 -28.88 -11.22 -14.22
C SER A 418 -28.26 -10.36 -13.11
N GLU A 419 -26.97 -10.09 -13.21
CA GLU A 419 -26.36 -8.98 -12.48
C GLU A 419 -26.93 -7.63 -12.95
N TYR A 420 -26.70 -6.59 -12.15
CA TYR A 420 -27.02 -5.22 -12.56
C TYR A 420 -26.08 -4.75 -13.65
N GLY A 421 -26.63 -4.20 -14.72
CA GLY A 421 -25.83 -3.59 -15.78
C GLY A 421 -25.32 -2.20 -15.42
N PRO A 422 -24.86 -1.43 -16.42
CA PRO A 422 -24.28 -0.11 -16.21
C PRO A 422 -25.21 0.88 -15.50
N ALA A 423 -24.60 1.84 -14.81
CA ALA A 423 -25.25 2.96 -14.16
C ALA A 423 -25.45 4.14 -15.12
N CYS A 424 -26.58 4.80 -14.93
CA CYS A 424 -26.92 6.09 -15.51
C CYS A 424 -27.24 7.07 -14.38
N VAL A 425 -27.01 8.36 -14.63
CA VAL A 425 -27.39 9.41 -13.67
C VAL A 425 -28.80 9.91 -13.97
N LEU A 426 -29.56 10.23 -12.93
CA LEU A 426 -30.81 10.97 -12.99
C LEU A 426 -30.72 12.09 -11.96
N VAL A 427 -31.03 13.32 -12.37
CA VAL A 427 -31.17 14.45 -11.44
C VAL A 427 -32.64 14.82 -11.37
N LEU A 428 -33.17 14.83 -10.15
CA LEU A 428 -34.58 15.08 -9.90
C LEU A 428 -34.85 16.58 -10.02
N ALA A 429 -35.61 16.99 -11.05
CA ALA A 429 -35.95 18.39 -11.28
C ALA A 429 -37.33 18.75 -10.75
N ASP A 430 -37.42 19.96 -10.20
CA ASP A 430 -38.67 20.68 -9.98
C ASP A 430 -39.42 20.84 -11.34
N PRO A 431 -40.76 20.68 -11.43
CA PRO A 431 -41.49 21.24 -12.56
C PRO A 431 -41.13 22.73 -12.74
N PRO A 432 -40.91 23.23 -13.98
CA PRO A 432 -40.40 24.57 -14.19
C PRO A 432 -41.44 25.61 -13.77
N GLY A 433 -41.21 26.27 -12.64
CA GLY A 433 -42.08 27.36 -12.22
C GLY A 433 -41.92 27.88 -10.81
N MET A 434 -40.71 28.24 -10.36
CA MET A 434 -40.52 29.42 -9.49
C MET A 434 -39.04 29.78 -9.31
N GLN A 435 -38.63 30.90 -9.92
CA GLN A 435 -37.32 31.50 -9.70
C GLN A 435 -37.33 32.40 -8.46
N LEU A 436 -36.44 32.06 -7.52
CA LEU A 436 -35.70 32.89 -6.56
C LEU A 436 -36.43 34.09 -5.92
N GLY A 437 -37.02 33.83 -4.75
CA GLY A 437 -37.14 34.81 -3.67
C GLY A 437 -36.21 34.39 -2.52
N GLY A 438 -35.13 35.14 -2.32
CA GLY A 438 -34.22 34.92 -1.18
C GLY A 438 -34.89 35.22 0.16
N GLY A 439 -34.56 34.41 1.18
CA GLY A 439 -34.90 34.66 2.58
C GLY A 439 -34.66 33.43 3.45
N PRO A 440 -34.03 33.55 4.63
CA PRO A 440 -33.51 32.43 5.40
C PRO A 440 -34.60 31.74 6.22
N GLY A 441 -34.53 30.41 6.29
CA GLY A 441 -35.23 29.61 7.31
C GLY A 441 -36.62 29.12 6.90
N ALA A 442 -36.64 27.95 6.27
CA ALA A 442 -37.67 26.93 6.50
C ALA A 442 -37.08 25.57 6.13
N SER A 443 -36.29 25.01 7.04
CA SER A 443 -36.01 23.59 7.06
C SER A 443 -37.30 22.86 7.42
N GLU A 444 -37.99 22.29 6.43
CA GLU A 444 -38.91 21.19 6.75
C GLU A 444 -38.11 19.89 6.68
N GLN A 445 -37.81 19.39 7.88
CA GLN A 445 -36.99 18.22 8.15
C GLN A 445 -37.63 16.97 7.57
N PHE A 446 -37.02 16.38 6.55
CA PHE A 446 -37.17 14.96 6.29
C PHE A 446 -36.40 14.22 7.36
N VAL A 447 -37.12 13.58 8.29
CA VAL A 447 -36.54 12.83 9.40
C VAL A 447 -35.73 11.68 8.81
N ASP A 448 -34.40 11.83 8.82
CA ASP A 448 -33.48 10.72 8.68
C ASP A 448 -33.89 9.62 9.65
N ALA A 449 -33.57 8.36 9.34
CA ALA A 449 -33.84 7.27 10.26
C ALA A 449 -33.03 7.46 11.55
N GLU A 450 -33.56 8.22 12.49
CA GLU A 450 -32.89 8.60 13.72
C GLU A 450 -32.96 7.41 14.66
N ARG A 451 -31.84 7.14 15.33
CA ARG A 451 -31.75 6.17 16.42
C ARG A 451 -31.35 6.99 17.63
N ARG A 452 -32.27 7.25 18.53
CA ARG A 452 -32.03 8.16 19.66
C ARG A 452 -32.23 7.42 20.97
N LEU A 453 -31.24 7.55 21.84
CA LEU A 453 -31.19 6.95 23.18
C LEU A 453 -31.04 8.06 24.22
N TRP A 454 -31.98 8.18 25.17
CA TRP A 454 -31.89 9.20 26.24
C TRP A 454 -32.61 8.80 27.54
N PRO A 455 -32.19 9.34 28.69
CA PRO A 455 -31.00 10.17 28.90
C PRO A 455 -29.70 9.38 28.64
N ASN A 456 -28.65 10.08 28.24
CA ASN A 456 -27.30 9.51 28.11
C ASN A 456 -26.31 10.60 28.53
N PRO A 457 -25.78 10.58 29.76
CA PRO A 457 -25.74 9.44 30.69
C PRO A 457 -27.08 9.04 31.35
N VAL A 458 -27.24 7.77 31.71
CA VAL A 458 -28.41 7.24 32.45
C VAL A 458 -28.10 7.16 33.95
N GLU A 459 -28.96 7.77 34.78
CA GLU A 459 -28.79 7.80 36.24
C GLU A 459 -29.80 6.92 37.00
N ASP A 460 -31.06 6.94 36.59
CA ASP A 460 -32.16 6.23 37.25
C ASP A 460 -32.37 4.80 36.71
N GLY A 461 -31.50 4.36 35.79
CA GLY A 461 -31.62 3.07 35.11
C GLY A 461 -32.72 3.00 34.07
N ARG A 462 -33.28 4.14 33.62
CA ARG A 462 -34.30 4.18 32.58
C ARG A 462 -33.74 4.78 31.30
N LEU A 463 -33.88 4.04 30.19
CA LEU A 463 -33.40 4.45 28.88
C LEU A 463 -34.55 4.49 27.89
N ASN A 464 -34.89 5.67 27.40
CA ASN A 464 -35.81 5.84 26.28
C ASN A 464 -35.08 5.51 24.98
N VAL A 465 -35.75 4.75 24.13
CA VAL A 465 -35.32 4.37 22.80
C VAL A 465 -36.35 4.90 21.82
N ASP A 466 -35.91 5.67 20.84
CA ASP A 466 -36.76 6.18 19.77
C ASP A 466 -36.09 5.96 18.42
N LEU A 467 -36.76 5.20 17.58
CA LEU A 467 -36.29 4.81 16.27
C LEU A 467 -37.29 5.34 15.25
N THR A 468 -36.90 6.30 14.42
CA THR A 468 -37.76 6.89 13.39
C THR A 468 -37.33 6.43 11.99
N GLY A 469 -38.13 6.72 10.96
CA GLY A 469 -37.78 6.40 9.57
C GLY A 469 -37.79 4.89 9.25
N LEU A 470 -38.59 4.11 9.97
CA LEU A 470 -38.78 2.68 9.79
C LEU A 470 -39.66 2.39 8.55
N ARG A 471 -39.32 1.39 7.71
CA ARG A 471 -39.93 1.24 6.36
C ARG A 471 -40.40 -0.19 6.00
N GLY A 472 -40.54 -1.09 6.98
CA GLY A 472 -41.09 -2.44 6.81
C GLY A 472 -42.54 -2.55 7.28
N ALA A 473 -43.35 -3.42 6.65
CA ALA A 473 -44.73 -3.68 7.08
C ALA A 473 -44.78 -4.39 8.44
N ASP A 474 -43.82 -5.30 8.68
CA ASP A 474 -43.48 -5.89 9.96
C ASP A 474 -41.96 -5.79 10.12
N GLN A 475 -41.51 -5.33 11.29
CA GLN A 475 -40.10 -5.19 11.60
C GLN A 475 -39.76 -5.91 12.90
N HIS A 476 -38.66 -6.66 12.87
CA HIS A 476 -38.08 -7.28 14.06
C HIS A 476 -36.98 -6.37 14.60
N ILE A 477 -37.21 -5.76 15.76
CA ILE A 477 -36.25 -4.86 16.40
C ILE A 477 -35.61 -5.58 17.56
N ARG A 478 -34.29 -5.66 17.58
CA ARG A 478 -33.51 -6.25 18.66
C ARG A 478 -32.57 -5.22 19.25
N LEU A 479 -32.60 -5.11 20.57
CA LEU A 479 -31.76 -4.22 21.37
C LEU A 479 -30.89 -5.08 22.29
N ASP A 480 -29.58 -5.09 22.04
CA ASP A 480 -28.60 -5.77 22.89
C ASP A 480 -27.65 -4.75 23.52
N ILE A 481 -27.58 -4.74 24.84
CA ILE A 481 -26.62 -3.92 25.60
C ILE A 481 -25.47 -4.82 26.04
N GLN A 482 -24.25 -4.44 25.69
CA GLN A 482 -23.02 -5.16 26.04
C GLN A 482 -22.09 -4.26 26.85
N ASP A 483 -21.33 -4.85 27.77
CA ASP A 483 -20.19 -4.16 28.39
C ASP A 483 -19.02 -4.01 27.40
N ILE A 484 -17.99 -3.25 27.77
CA ILE A 484 -16.81 -3.02 26.92
C ILE A 484 -16.01 -4.30 26.60
N TYR A 485 -16.26 -5.40 27.31
CA TYR A 485 -15.61 -6.69 27.09
C TYR A 485 -16.49 -7.62 26.23
N GLY A 486 -17.61 -7.13 25.69
CA GLY A 486 -18.51 -7.86 24.80
C GLY A 486 -19.50 -8.79 25.50
N LYS A 487 -19.59 -8.75 26.84
CA LYS A 487 -20.59 -9.54 27.57
C LYS A 487 -21.95 -8.86 27.47
N GLN A 488 -22.94 -9.57 26.96
CA GLN A 488 -24.32 -9.09 26.92
C GLN A 488 -24.91 -8.98 28.32
N VAL A 489 -25.43 -7.79 28.64
CA VAL A 489 -25.99 -7.39 29.93
C VAL A 489 -27.52 -7.30 29.86
N LEU A 490 -28.07 -6.93 28.70
CA LEU A 490 -29.50 -6.92 28.43
C LEU A 490 -29.75 -7.28 26.96
N GLY A 491 -30.78 -8.07 26.69
CA GLY A 491 -31.31 -8.31 25.35
C GLY A 491 -32.83 -8.22 25.36
N ARG A 492 -33.39 -7.50 24.39
CA ARG A 492 -34.83 -7.37 24.18
C ARG A 492 -35.15 -7.39 22.70
N GLU A 493 -36.22 -8.10 22.36
CA GLU A 493 -36.75 -8.16 21.00
C GLU A 493 -38.17 -7.60 20.99
N PHE A 494 -38.50 -6.88 19.92
CA PHE A 494 -39.76 -6.19 19.72
C PHE A 494 -40.21 -6.39 18.27
N SER A 495 -41.51 -6.21 18.05
CA SER A 495 -42.09 -6.11 16.73
C SER A 495 -42.71 -4.73 16.54
N ASN A 496 -42.56 -4.16 15.35
CA ASN A 496 -43.15 -2.88 15.00
C ASN A 496 -43.75 -2.92 13.59
N SER A 497 -44.92 -2.31 13.41
CA SER A 497 -45.64 -2.24 12.13
C SER A 497 -45.92 -0.78 11.69
N GLY A 498 -44.97 0.13 11.97
CA GLY A 498 -45.08 1.56 11.71
C GLY A 498 -43.73 2.22 11.39
N ASP A 499 -43.75 3.52 11.12
CA ASP A 499 -42.57 4.32 10.73
C ASP A 499 -41.73 4.82 11.91
N ARG A 500 -42.23 4.63 13.14
CA ARG A 500 -41.56 4.96 14.40
C ARG A 500 -41.75 3.84 15.42
N PHE A 501 -40.72 3.56 16.19
CA PHE A 501 -40.75 2.68 17.35
C PHE A 501 -40.19 3.42 18.56
N THR A 502 -40.97 3.49 19.63
CA THR A 502 -40.52 4.10 20.88
C THR A 502 -40.76 3.13 22.03
N THR A 503 -39.77 2.95 22.90
CA THR A 503 -39.91 2.12 24.11
C THR A 503 -39.06 2.66 25.26
N LEU A 504 -39.42 2.27 26.48
CA LEU A 504 -38.64 2.53 27.69
C LEU A 504 -37.99 1.22 28.13
N LEU A 505 -36.66 1.19 28.16
CA LEU A 505 -35.88 0.08 28.70
C LEU A 505 -35.53 0.34 30.17
N GLU A 506 -35.88 -0.60 31.03
CA GLU A 506 -35.39 -0.64 32.41
C GLU A 506 -34.07 -1.43 32.46
N LEU A 507 -32.98 -0.73 32.77
CA LEU A 507 -31.64 -1.31 32.86
C LEU A 507 -31.48 -2.14 34.14
N PRO A 508 -30.89 -3.36 34.06
CA PRO A 508 -30.69 -4.22 35.22
C PRO A 508 -30.02 -3.51 36.40
N GLY A 509 -30.50 -3.78 37.62
CA GLY A 509 -30.00 -3.17 38.87
C GLY A 509 -28.50 -3.35 39.13
N GLY A 510 -27.89 -4.42 38.59
CA GLY A 510 -26.47 -4.76 38.79
C GLY A 510 -25.50 -4.26 37.71
N MET A 511 -25.91 -3.34 36.84
CA MET A 511 -24.98 -2.69 35.90
C MET A 511 -24.03 -1.76 36.67
N ALA A 512 -22.72 -1.92 36.44
CA ALA A 512 -21.71 -1.05 37.02
C ALA A 512 -21.71 0.32 36.34
N GLU A 513 -21.20 1.34 37.03
CA GLU A 513 -20.94 2.63 36.39
C GLU A 513 -19.88 2.49 35.29
N GLY A 514 -20.14 3.06 34.12
CA GLY A 514 -19.23 2.94 32.99
C GLY A 514 -19.88 3.08 31.61
N VAL A 515 -19.09 2.74 30.60
CA VAL A 515 -19.47 2.80 29.18
C VAL A 515 -19.99 1.43 28.73
N TYR A 516 -21.09 1.43 27.99
CA TYR A 516 -21.73 0.27 27.38
C TYR A 516 -21.98 0.53 25.89
N LEU A 517 -22.12 -0.54 25.12
CA LEU A 517 -22.50 -0.50 23.71
C LEU A 517 -23.91 -1.04 23.53
N VAL A 518 -24.74 -0.30 22.81
CA VAL A 518 -26.12 -0.68 22.47
C VAL A 518 -26.15 -1.02 20.98
N TYR A 519 -26.34 -2.30 20.68
CA TYR A 519 -26.59 -2.81 19.34
C TYR A 519 -28.09 -2.73 19.07
N ILE A 520 -28.44 -1.95 18.05
CA ILE A 520 -29.80 -1.75 17.57
C ILE A 520 -29.90 -2.45 16.22
N THR A 521 -30.50 -3.63 16.21
CA THR A 521 -30.73 -4.42 14.99
C THR A 521 -32.18 -4.26 14.56
N ILE A 522 -32.40 -3.92 13.30
CA ILE A 522 -33.72 -3.82 12.68
C ILE A 522 -33.71 -4.76 11.47
N ASN A 523 -34.47 -5.85 11.57
CA ASN A 523 -34.40 -7.00 10.68
C ASN A 523 -32.97 -7.56 10.65
N ASP A 524 -32.21 -7.32 9.57
CA ASP A 524 -30.84 -7.83 9.39
C ASP A 524 -29.76 -6.73 9.47
N GLU A 525 -30.15 -5.46 9.66
CA GLU A 525 -29.24 -4.32 9.70
C GLU A 525 -29.00 -3.89 11.15
N SER A 526 -27.72 -3.78 11.55
CA SER A 526 -27.34 -3.44 12.92
C SER A 526 -26.58 -2.12 12.97
N THR A 527 -26.96 -1.27 13.92
CA THR A 527 -26.27 -0.02 14.26
C THR A 527 -25.80 -0.07 15.71
N VAL A 528 -24.73 0.63 16.05
CA VAL A 528 -24.15 0.62 17.41
C VAL A 528 -24.14 2.02 17.98
N GLN A 529 -24.54 2.17 19.24
CA GLN A 529 -24.48 3.44 19.96
C GLN A 529 -23.82 3.28 21.34
N ARG A 530 -23.13 4.33 21.79
CA ARG A 530 -22.52 4.38 23.11
C ARG A 530 -23.54 4.79 24.16
N LEU A 531 -23.59 4.06 25.26
CA LEU A 531 -24.40 4.37 26.44
C LEU A 531 -23.50 4.56 27.66
N ASN A 532 -23.63 5.69 28.35
CA ASN A 532 -22.95 5.95 29.62
C ASN A 532 -23.93 5.70 30.77
N VAL A 533 -23.54 4.92 31.77
CA VAL A 533 -24.34 4.67 32.99
C VAL A 533 -23.58 5.24 34.18
N LEU A 534 -24.24 6.11 34.96
CA LEU A 534 -23.73 6.78 36.16
C LEU A 534 -24.73 6.48 37.28
N ARG A 535 -24.45 5.61 38.24
CA ARG A 535 -25.47 5.04 39.12
C ARG A 535 -25.03 5.02 40.58
#